data_AF-A0A3D1KWX5-F1
#
_entry.id   AF-A0A3D1KWX5-F1
#
_cell.length_a   1.000
_cell.length_b   1.000
_cell.length_c   1.000
_cell.angle_alpha   90.00
_cell.angle_beta   90.00
_cell.angle_gamma   90.00
#
_symmetry.space_group_name_H-M   'P 1'
#
loop_
_entity.id
_entity.type
_entity.pdbx_description
1 polymer ?
#
loop_
_entity_poly.entity_id
_entity_poly.type
_entity_poly.pdbx_seq_one_letter_code
_entity_poly.pdbx_strand_id
1 'polypeptide(L)'
;MNTDFEKEAYKQLYNNAIVFLKDGIERLVNKDNGDEDYIDHDLLTLTCSSFQISLELAIKALIIEQAGIRCILNKKQQNLSDAEIKQLFIENNLSTLDFDVQKNFIRSKNYIQDLEKDDFKTIDEFQVYRNRIVHFSYKFYEGDLFDFKYDIIYYLIHIIFKVLLSKKHQHEKPSEFLEYKLGSELHKKLINYKPYVYAMEKLAIVNSHKVFTCIVCNNKTLSQDEDYCYCCNFVTHEFTLINCDYCNEKWSVIYDNLNIKLSNNEAKGLCLNCGEDGIIYECPDCGLAYNIETNYREKCICKE
;
A
#
# COMPACT_ATOMS: atom_id res chain seq x y z
N MET A 1 4.15 0.28 -25.85
CA MET A 1 5.62 0.21 -25.99
C MET A 1 5.99 -0.52 -27.26
N ASN A 2 6.75 0.12 -28.14
CA ASN A 2 6.88 -0.31 -29.54
C ASN A 2 8.22 -0.98 -29.86
N THR A 3 9.24 -0.81 -29.01
CA THR A 3 10.59 -1.36 -29.25
C THR A 3 11.13 -2.06 -28.00
N ASP A 4 12.11 -2.95 -28.18
CA ASP A 4 12.72 -3.66 -27.05
C ASP A 4 13.52 -2.73 -26.12
N PHE A 5 14.14 -1.67 -26.66
CA PHE A 5 14.86 -0.70 -25.84
C PHE A 5 13.90 0.17 -25.02
N GLU A 6 12.69 0.47 -25.52
CA GLU A 6 11.67 1.17 -24.71
C GLU A 6 11.19 0.31 -23.55
N LYS A 7 11.00 -1.01 -23.76
CA LYS A 7 10.64 -1.94 -22.68
C LYS A 7 11.74 -1.99 -21.61
N GLU A 8 13.01 -1.97 -22.03
CA GLU A 8 14.14 -1.95 -21.10
C GLU A 8 14.24 -0.62 -20.35
N ALA A 9 14.08 0.51 -21.04
CA ALA A 9 14.04 1.84 -20.40
C ALA A 9 12.90 1.96 -19.37
N TYR A 10 11.69 1.48 -19.73
CA TYR A 10 10.57 1.36 -18.79
C TYR A 10 10.98 0.56 -17.55
N LYS A 11 11.52 -0.65 -17.75
CA LYS A 11 11.88 -1.57 -16.67
C LYS A 11 12.94 -0.95 -15.74
N GLN A 12 13.95 -0.28 -16.30
CA GLN A 12 14.98 0.39 -15.51
C GLN A 12 14.41 1.54 -14.68
N LEU A 13 13.59 2.41 -15.28
CA LEU A 13 12.95 3.51 -14.55
C LEU A 13 12.03 3.01 -13.45
N TYR A 14 11.19 2.02 -13.73
CA TYR A 14 10.26 1.44 -12.77
C TYR A 14 10.99 0.75 -11.61
N ASN A 15 12.03 -0.05 -11.91
CA ASN A 15 12.84 -0.69 -10.87
C ASN A 15 13.58 0.34 -10.01
N ASN A 16 14.14 1.39 -10.63
CA ASN A 16 14.78 2.46 -9.88
C ASN A 16 13.77 3.23 -9.01
N ALA A 17 12.56 3.47 -9.50
CA ALA A 17 11.48 4.07 -8.69
C ALA A 17 11.21 3.25 -7.42
N ILE A 18 11.19 1.92 -7.53
CA ILE A 18 11.03 1.00 -6.39
C ILE A 18 12.26 1.04 -5.46
N VAL A 19 13.48 1.15 -5.98
CA VAL A 19 14.69 1.27 -5.16
C VAL A 19 14.62 2.53 -4.27
N PHE A 20 14.26 3.67 -4.85
CA PHE A 20 14.11 4.92 -4.08
C PHE A 20 12.91 4.88 -3.13
N LEU A 21 11.81 4.23 -3.51
CA LEU A 21 10.68 3.98 -2.62
C LEU A 21 11.12 3.21 -1.37
N LYS A 22 11.84 2.11 -1.60
CA LYS A 22 12.34 1.21 -0.57
C LYS A 22 13.30 1.92 0.38
N ASP A 23 14.23 2.71 -0.17
CA ASP A 23 15.14 3.53 0.64
C ASP A 23 14.39 4.55 1.51
N GLY A 24 13.38 5.24 0.96
CA GLY A 24 12.55 6.18 1.72
C GLY A 24 11.80 5.50 2.87
N ILE A 25 11.18 4.35 2.61
CA ILE A 25 10.47 3.55 3.63
C ILE A 25 11.45 3.04 4.68
N GLU A 26 12.60 2.50 4.28
CA GLU A 26 13.61 1.98 5.20
C GLU A 26 14.10 3.05 6.18
N ARG A 27 14.30 4.27 5.70
CA ARG A 27 14.66 5.43 6.54
C ARG A 27 13.59 5.76 7.56
N LEU A 28 12.31 5.73 7.17
CA LEU A 28 11.20 5.99 8.08
C LEU A 28 11.11 4.94 9.20
N VAL A 29 11.16 3.65 8.84
CA VAL A 29 10.80 2.57 9.79
C VAL A 29 11.97 2.05 10.62
N ASN A 30 13.22 2.20 10.16
CA ASN A 30 14.40 1.68 10.90
C ASN A 30 14.94 2.64 11.96
N LYS A 31 14.56 3.90 11.92
CA LYS A 31 15.07 4.94 12.84
C LYS A 31 13.96 5.55 13.71
N ASP A 32 12.79 4.92 13.74
CA ASP A 32 11.74 5.26 14.67
C ASP A 32 12.08 4.63 16.03
N ASN A 33 12.50 5.46 16.98
CA ASN A 33 12.90 5.05 18.32
C ASN A 33 11.69 4.91 19.30
N GLY A 34 10.46 5.14 18.81
CA GLY A 34 9.24 4.98 19.60
C GLY A 34 8.13 5.92 19.15
N ASP A 35 6.97 5.77 19.81
CA ASP A 35 5.71 6.41 19.44
C ASP A 35 5.68 7.95 19.56
N GLU A 36 6.66 8.53 20.25
CA GLU A 36 6.77 9.97 20.50
C GLU A 36 8.02 10.58 19.87
N ASP A 37 8.82 9.79 19.14
CA ASP A 37 10.06 10.29 18.56
C ASP A 37 9.79 11.10 17.30
N TYR A 38 10.54 12.17 17.11
CA TYR A 38 10.52 12.97 15.88
C TYR A 38 11.47 12.38 14.84
N ILE A 39 11.18 12.61 13.56
CA ILE A 39 12.14 12.28 12.51
C ILE A 39 13.29 13.30 12.54
N ASP A 40 14.53 12.83 12.56
CA ASP A 40 15.71 13.70 12.47
C ASP A 40 15.71 14.49 11.14
N HIS A 41 16.20 15.73 11.16
CA HIS A 41 16.18 16.62 9.99
C HIS A 41 16.92 16.04 8.78
N ASP A 42 18.11 15.47 8.98
CA ASP A 42 18.91 14.92 7.89
C ASP A 42 18.22 13.68 7.30
N LEU A 43 17.60 12.88 8.18
CA LEU A 43 16.82 11.72 7.78
C LEU A 43 15.59 12.14 6.97
N LEU A 44 14.87 13.18 7.40
CA LEU A 44 13.71 13.74 6.72
C LEU A 44 14.10 14.28 5.33
N THR A 45 15.20 15.01 5.24
CA THR A 45 15.74 15.56 3.99
C THR A 45 15.97 14.44 2.96
N LEU A 46 16.62 13.36 3.39
CA LEU A 46 16.90 12.20 2.54
C LEU A 46 15.62 11.45 2.18
N THR A 47 14.72 11.25 3.15
CA THR A 47 13.45 10.55 2.95
C THR A 47 12.56 11.25 1.93
N CYS A 48 12.36 12.56 2.08
CA CYS A 48 11.58 13.36 1.12
C CYS A 48 12.20 13.34 -0.28
N SER A 49 13.54 13.37 -0.36
CA SER A 49 14.25 13.28 -1.63
C SER A 49 14.03 11.92 -2.30
N SER A 50 14.13 10.83 -1.55
CA SER A 50 13.89 9.47 -2.05
C SER A 50 12.45 9.28 -2.55
N PHE A 51 11.43 9.76 -1.81
CA PHE A 51 10.05 9.70 -2.29
C PHE A 51 9.79 10.57 -3.53
N GLN A 52 10.40 11.77 -3.60
CA GLN A 52 10.30 12.62 -4.79
C GLN A 52 10.92 11.94 -6.03
N ILE A 53 12.11 11.36 -5.89
CA ILE A 53 12.79 10.66 -6.99
C ILE A 53 11.97 9.43 -7.41
N SER A 54 11.43 8.68 -6.45
CA SER A 54 10.54 7.54 -6.71
C SER A 54 9.35 7.94 -7.58
N LEU A 55 8.64 9.02 -7.20
CA LEU A 55 7.51 9.53 -7.97
C LEU A 55 7.93 9.98 -9.38
N GLU A 56 9.02 10.74 -9.50
CA GLU A 56 9.50 11.22 -10.81
C GLU A 56 9.81 10.06 -11.76
N LEU A 57 10.51 9.04 -11.27
CA LEU A 57 10.85 7.86 -12.07
C LEU A 57 9.60 7.03 -12.43
N ALA A 58 8.65 6.89 -11.50
CA ALA A 58 7.38 6.21 -11.74
C ALA A 58 6.55 6.92 -12.83
N ILE A 59 6.46 8.24 -12.77
CA ILE A 59 5.78 9.05 -13.81
C ILE A 59 6.47 8.88 -15.16
N LYS A 60 7.81 8.92 -15.23
CA LYS A 60 8.55 8.68 -16.48
C LYS A 60 8.24 7.29 -17.03
N ALA A 61 8.29 6.25 -16.19
CA ALA A 61 7.97 4.89 -16.59
C ALA A 61 6.55 4.79 -17.15
N LEU A 62 5.56 5.37 -16.47
CA LEU A 62 4.17 5.43 -16.95
C LEU A 62 4.04 6.13 -18.31
N ILE A 63 4.73 7.25 -18.50
CA ILE A 63 4.73 7.96 -19.80
C ILE A 63 5.33 7.07 -20.90
N ILE A 64 6.44 6.36 -20.65
CA ILE A 64 7.02 5.43 -21.63
C ILE A 64 6.01 4.33 -21.97
N GLU A 65 5.36 3.76 -20.97
CA GLU A 65 4.38 2.70 -21.16
C GLU A 65 3.22 3.14 -22.07
N GLN A 66 2.66 4.33 -21.79
CA GLN A 66 1.45 4.85 -22.44
C GLN A 66 1.73 5.56 -23.76
N ALA A 67 2.87 6.24 -23.89
CA ALA A 67 3.12 7.20 -24.98
C ALA A 67 4.51 7.08 -25.63
N GLY A 68 5.34 6.13 -25.19
CA GLY A 68 6.68 5.89 -25.71
C GLY A 68 7.74 6.84 -25.15
N ILE A 69 9.00 6.47 -25.33
CA ILE A 69 10.14 7.14 -24.67
C ILE A 69 10.32 8.60 -25.10
N ARG A 70 9.94 8.93 -26.34
CA ARG A 70 10.05 10.29 -26.89
C ARG A 70 9.36 11.33 -26.01
N CYS A 71 8.24 10.97 -25.39
CA CYS A 71 7.46 11.89 -24.57
C CYS A 71 8.17 12.33 -23.28
N ILE A 72 9.23 11.63 -22.84
CA ILE A 72 10.02 12.02 -21.67
C ILE A 72 11.33 12.74 -22.03
N LEU A 73 11.73 12.76 -23.31
CA LEU A 73 13.00 13.34 -23.76
C LEU A 73 12.89 14.84 -24.01
N ASN A 74 14.02 15.54 -23.96
CA ASN A 74 14.07 16.95 -24.33
C ASN A 74 13.73 17.16 -25.84
N LYS A 75 13.37 18.39 -26.21
CA LYS A 75 12.94 18.73 -27.59
C LYS A 75 13.96 18.36 -28.67
N LYS A 76 15.26 18.38 -28.37
CA LYS A 76 16.31 18.02 -29.36
C LYS A 76 16.26 16.53 -29.65
N GLN A 77 16.17 15.71 -28.60
CA GLN A 77 16.19 14.25 -28.71
C GLN A 77 14.84 13.68 -29.20
N GLN A 78 13.74 14.39 -29.02
CA GLN A 78 12.42 14.01 -29.54
C GLN A 78 12.35 13.84 -31.07
N ASN A 79 13.18 14.58 -31.81
CA ASN A 79 13.19 14.59 -33.28
C ASN A 79 14.16 13.57 -33.91
N LEU A 80 14.94 12.85 -33.09
CA LEU A 80 15.90 11.85 -33.56
C LEU A 80 15.20 10.59 -34.06
N SER A 81 15.84 9.75 -34.86
CA SER A 81 15.34 8.42 -35.21
C SER A 81 15.36 7.46 -34.01
N ASP A 82 14.60 6.36 -34.07
CA ASP A 82 14.61 5.34 -32.99
C ASP A 82 16.00 4.71 -32.80
N ALA A 83 16.78 4.60 -33.88
CA ALA A 83 18.15 4.09 -33.82
C ALA A 83 19.09 5.05 -33.06
N GLU A 84 18.96 6.36 -33.29
CA GLU A 84 19.72 7.38 -32.58
C GLU A 84 19.32 7.46 -31.10
N ILE A 85 18.02 7.40 -30.78
CA ILE A 85 17.55 7.37 -29.39
C ILE A 85 18.06 6.11 -28.68
N LYS A 86 18.03 4.96 -29.35
CA LYS A 86 18.58 3.71 -28.82
C LYS A 86 20.08 3.83 -28.55
N GLN A 87 20.83 4.47 -29.44
CA GLN A 87 22.26 4.69 -29.23
C GLN A 87 22.51 5.57 -28.00
N LEU A 88 21.77 6.67 -27.86
CA LEU A 88 21.85 7.53 -26.67
C LEU A 88 21.46 6.80 -25.38
N PHE A 89 20.49 5.89 -25.44
CA PHE A 89 20.12 5.04 -24.31
C PHE A 89 21.29 4.12 -23.89
N ILE A 90 21.91 3.43 -24.85
CA ILE A 90 23.04 2.52 -24.59
C ILE A 90 24.26 3.28 -24.03
N GLU A 91 24.47 4.51 -24.49
CA GLU A 91 25.59 5.37 -24.07
C GLU A 91 25.31 6.19 -22.80
N ASN A 92 24.14 6.04 -22.18
CA ASN A 92 23.69 6.83 -21.01
C ASN A 92 23.62 8.36 -21.26
N ASN A 93 23.34 8.76 -22.50
CA ASN A 93 23.30 10.17 -22.95
C ASN A 93 21.88 10.71 -23.16
N LEU A 94 20.85 9.99 -22.70
CA LEU A 94 19.47 10.51 -22.72
C LEU A 94 19.31 11.66 -21.74
N SER A 95 18.62 12.71 -22.19
CA SER A 95 18.29 13.89 -21.39
C SER A 95 16.78 14.05 -21.34
N THR A 96 16.24 13.92 -20.14
CA THR A 96 14.79 13.94 -19.90
C THR A 96 14.28 15.35 -19.62
N LEU A 97 12.99 15.56 -19.85
CA LEU A 97 12.27 16.75 -19.40
C LEU A 97 12.23 16.83 -17.86
N ASP A 98 12.03 18.05 -17.36
CA ASP A 98 11.84 18.30 -15.93
C ASP A 98 10.54 17.67 -15.42
N PHE A 99 10.52 17.37 -14.11
CA PHE A 99 9.37 16.76 -13.44
C PHE A 99 8.07 17.53 -13.66
N ASP A 100 8.06 18.86 -13.56
CA ASP A 100 6.85 19.65 -13.73
C ASP A 100 6.23 19.51 -15.13
N VAL A 101 7.06 19.34 -16.17
CA VAL A 101 6.58 19.11 -17.53
C VAL A 101 5.90 17.74 -17.62
N GLN A 102 6.51 16.71 -17.02
CA GLN A 102 5.99 15.33 -17.04
C GLN A 102 4.73 15.15 -16.19
N LYS A 103 4.71 15.74 -14.98
CA LYS A 103 3.53 15.80 -14.10
C LYS A 103 2.35 16.46 -14.82
N ASN A 104 2.56 17.61 -15.45
CA ASN A 104 1.50 18.30 -16.19
C ASN A 104 1.06 17.51 -17.43
N PHE A 105 1.98 16.79 -18.07
CA PHE A 105 1.64 15.90 -19.18
C PHE A 105 0.68 14.80 -18.74
N ILE A 106 0.99 14.02 -17.70
CA ILE A 106 0.10 12.96 -17.21
C ILE A 106 -1.24 13.49 -16.72
N ARG A 107 -1.26 14.68 -16.10
CA ARG A 107 -2.48 15.38 -15.69
C ARG A 107 -3.36 15.73 -16.89
N SER A 108 -2.77 16.36 -17.91
CA SER A 108 -3.50 16.80 -19.11
C SER A 108 -4.09 15.64 -19.91
N LYS A 109 -3.46 14.47 -19.83
CA LYS A 109 -3.87 13.27 -20.55
C LYS A 109 -4.75 12.33 -19.72
N ASN A 110 -4.97 12.63 -18.44
CA ASN A 110 -5.69 11.78 -17.50
C ASN A 110 -5.17 10.32 -17.51
N TYR A 111 -3.85 10.13 -17.46
CA TYR A 111 -3.25 8.79 -17.53
C TYR A 111 -3.51 7.92 -16.30
N ILE A 112 -3.84 8.54 -15.16
CA ILE A 112 -4.19 7.87 -13.91
C ILE A 112 -5.57 8.40 -13.51
N GLN A 113 -6.60 7.56 -13.67
CA GLN A 113 -7.99 7.97 -13.43
C GLN A 113 -8.26 8.27 -11.94
N ASP A 114 -7.55 7.58 -11.06
CA ASP A 114 -7.72 7.71 -9.61
C ASP A 114 -6.97 8.91 -9.02
N LEU A 115 -6.19 9.66 -9.84
CA LEU A 115 -5.56 10.91 -9.40
C LEU A 115 -6.45 12.10 -9.72
N GLU A 116 -7.04 12.67 -8.68
CA GLU A 116 -7.92 13.82 -8.79
C GLU A 116 -7.16 15.14 -8.76
N LYS A 117 -7.88 16.25 -8.96
CA LYS A 117 -7.29 17.60 -8.92
C LYS A 117 -6.58 17.89 -7.59
N ASP A 118 -7.13 17.42 -6.49
CA ASP A 118 -6.59 17.64 -5.15
C ASP A 118 -5.34 16.78 -4.89
N ASP A 119 -5.22 15.61 -5.55
CA ASP A 119 -4.00 14.82 -5.53
C ASP A 119 -2.84 15.57 -6.22
N PHE A 120 -3.09 16.22 -7.36
CA PHE A 120 -2.06 17.05 -8.01
C PHE A 120 -1.66 18.26 -7.16
N LYS A 121 -2.60 18.85 -6.41
CA LYS A 121 -2.29 19.90 -5.43
C LYS A 121 -1.38 19.37 -4.32
N THR A 122 -1.64 18.15 -3.84
CA THR A 122 -0.79 17.46 -2.85
C THR A 122 0.63 17.23 -3.39
N ILE A 123 0.79 16.87 -4.67
CA ILE A 123 2.11 16.79 -5.33
C ILE A 123 2.83 18.13 -5.33
N ASP A 124 2.14 19.22 -5.69
CA ASP A 124 2.72 20.57 -5.70
C ASP A 124 3.15 21.01 -4.29
N GLU A 125 2.30 20.78 -3.29
CA GLU A 125 2.58 21.08 -1.88
C GLU A 125 3.79 20.30 -1.38
N PHE A 126 3.88 19.00 -1.69
CA PHE A 126 5.03 18.17 -1.34
C PHE A 126 6.33 18.67 -1.99
N GLN A 127 6.31 19.08 -3.27
CA GLN A 127 7.49 19.66 -3.93
C GLN A 127 7.96 20.95 -3.25
N VAL A 128 7.03 21.86 -2.94
CA VAL A 128 7.34 23.12 -2.25
C VAL A 128 7.96 22.83 -0.89
N TYR A 129 7.34 21.91 -0.14
CA TYR A 129 7.80 21.52 1.17
C TYR A 129 9.20 20.87 1.13
N ARG A 130 9.40 19.88 0.25
CA ARG A 130 10.71 19.26 0.01
C ARG A 130 11.77 20.28 -0.34
N ASN A 131 11.47 21.23 -1.23
CA ASN A 131 12.42 22.28 -1.60
C ASN A 131 12.83 23.14 -0.40
N ARG A 132 11.89 23.44 0.51
CA ARG A 132 12.20 24.20 1.73
C ARG A 132 13.12 23.42 2.67
N ILE A 133 12.88 22.12 2.87
CA ILE A 133 13.75 21.26 3.70
C ILE A 133 15.15 21.18 3.08
N VAL A 134 15.22 20.81 1.80
CA VAL A 134 16.50 20.48 1.13
C VAL A 134 17.34 21.73 0.86
N HIS A 135 16.73 22.85 0.47
CA HIS A 135 17.49 24.03 0.02
C HIS A 135 17.74 25.08 1.11
N PHE A 136 16.87 25.19 2.12
CA PHE A 136 16.90 26.33 3.04
C PHE A 136 16.85 25.97 4.53
N SER A 137 17.19 24.72 4.91
CA SER A 137 17.20 24.24 6.31
C SER A 137 15.93 24.69 7.06
N TYR A 138 14.80 24.11 6.64
CA TYR A 138 13.47 24.48 7.13
C TYR A 138 13.44 24.55 8.65
N LYS A 139 12.89 25.64 9.19
CA LYS A 139 12.72 25.80 10.64
C LYS A 139 11.42 25.11 11.04
N PHE A 140 11.56 24.00 11.74
CA PHE A 140 10.44 23.23 12.30
C PHE A 140 9.92 23.88 13.57
N TYR A 141 8.60 23.99 13.69
CA TYR A 141 7.91 24.28 14.94
C TYR A 141 7.73 23.01 15.78
N GLU A 142 7.34 23.17 17.04
CA GLU A 142 7.08 22.05 17.94
C GLU A 142 5.92 21.19 17.39
N GLY A 143 6.13 19.89 17.23
CA GLY A 143 5.15 18.96 16.65
C GLY A 143 5.25 18.76 15.14
N ASP A 144 5.85 19.69 14.37
CA ASP A 144 5.94 19.59 12.91
C ASP A 144 6.57 18.26 12.46
N LEU A 145 7.69 17.87 13.08
CA LEU A 145 8.42 16.64 12.73
C LEU A 145 7.63 15.36 13.04
N PHE A 146 6.68 15.41 13.98
CA PHE A 146 5.79 14.30 14.27
C PHE A 146 4.73 14.18 13.18
N ASP A 147 4.08 15.28 12.83
CA ASP A 147 3.06 15.34 11.78
C ASP A 147 3.63 14.93 10.42
N PHE A 148 4.90 15.26 10.15
CA PHE A 148 5.55 14.90 8.88
C PHE A 148 5.63 13.40 8.61
N LYS A 149 5.71 12.57 9.65
CA LYS A 149 5.68 11.12 9.45
C LYS A 149 4.36 10.67 8.83
N TYR A 150 3.26 11.26 9.29
CA TYR A 150 1.92 11.00 8.76
C TYR A 150 1.76 11.58 7.36
N ASP A 151 2.24 12.79 7.10
CA ASP A 151 2.17 13.41 5.77
C ASP A 151 2.94 12.63 4.71
N ILE A 152 4.13 12.13 5.04
CA ILE A 152 4.94 11.32 4.12
C ILE A 152 4.26 9.99 3.82
N ILE A 153 3.69 9.33 4.83
CA ILE A 153 2.92 8.11 4.62
C ILE A 153 1.66 8.41 3.81
N TYR A 154 0.95 9.49 4.09
CA TYR A 154 -0.21 9.90 3.30
C TYR A 154 0.19 10.07 1.83
N TYR A 155 1.29 10.76 1.55
CA TYR A 155 1.84 10.93 0.21
C TYR A 155 2.20 9.59 -0.45
N LEU A 156 2.80 8.67 0.29
CA LEU A 156 3.11 7.31 -0.18
C LEU A 156 1.84 6.58 -0.65
N ILE A 157 0.80 6.54 0.20
CA ILE A 157 -0.42 5.77 -0.04
C ILE A 157 -1.29 6.42 -1.12
N HIS A 158 -1.52 7.73 -1.02
CA HIS A 158 -2.50 8.41 -1.86
C HIS A 158 -1.93 8.92 -3.18
N ILE A 159 -0.60 9.07 -3.30
CA ILE A 159 0.03 9.57 -4.52
C ILE A 159 0.92 8.52 -5.16
N ILE A 160 1.98 8.10 -4.46
CA ILE A 160 3.04 7.28 -5.07
C ILE A 160 2.49 5.91 -5.50
N PHE A 161 1.65 5.28 -4.68
CA PHE A 161 1.04 4.00 -5.04
C PHE A 161 0.07 4.11 -6.20
N LYS A 162 -0.76 5.16 -6.27
CA LYS A 162 -1.65 5.36 -7.43
C LYS A 162 -0.86 5.46 -8.75
N VAL A 163 0.36 6.03 -8.71
CA VAL A 163 1.22 6.10 -9.89
C VAL A 163 1.89 4.76 -10.18
N LEU A 164 2.54 4.14 -9.19
CA LEU A 164 3.26 2.87 -9.36
C LEU A 164 2.35 1.72 -9.76
N LEU A 165 1.16 1.67 -9.17
CA LEU A 165 0.15 0.65 -9.42
C LEU A 165 -0.75 1.01 -10.60
N SER A 166 -0.47 2.07 -11.36
CA SER A 166 -1.28 2.35 -12.53
C SER A 166 -1.05 1.33 -13.66
N LYS A 167 -2.08 1.14 -14.50
CA LYS A 167 -1.99 0.40 -15.77
C LYS A 167 -1.55 -1.04 -15.63
N LYS A 168 -0.29 -1.39 -15.95
CA LYS A 168 0.18 -2.78 -15.88
C LYS A 168 0.06 -3.40 -14.48
N HIS A 169 0.04 -2.55 -13.45
CA HIS A 169 -0.03 -2.96 -12.06
C HIS A 169 -1.39 -2.62 -11.40
N GLN A 170 -2.42 -2.23 -12.19
CA GLN A 170 -3.72 -1.72 -11.67
C GLN A 170 -4.56 -2.73 -10.92
N HIS A 171 -4.21 -4.01 -11.01
CA HIS A 171 -4.90 -5.09 -10.30
C HIS A 171 -4.11 -5.59 -9.09
N GLU A 172 -2.89 -5.07 -8.87
CA GLU A 172 -2.09 -5.41 -7.69
C GLU A 172 -2.62 -4.65 -6.48
N LYS A 173 -2.80 -5.34 -5.36
CA LYS A 173 -3.19 -4.69 -4.10
C LYS A 173 -1.99 -3.93 -3.55
N PRO A 174 -2.15 -2.72 -2.95
CA PRO A 174 -1.03 -1.99 -2.37
C PRO A 174 -0.21 -2.80 -1.35
N SER A 175 -0.89 -3.57 -0.50
CA SER A 175 -0.24 -4.46 0.48
C SER A 175 0.54 -5.61 -0.17
N GLU A 176 0.00 -6.21 -1.23
CA GLU A 176 0.66 -7.26 -2.01
C GLU A 176 1.93 -6.73 -2.68
N PHE A 177 1.81 -5.57 -3.33
CA PHE A 177 2.93 -4.90 -3.96
C PHE A 177 4.05 -4.61 -2.95
N LEU A 178 3.70 -4.07 -1.78
CA LEU A 178 4.68 -3.76 -0.74
C LEU A 178 5.36 -5.00 -0.20
N GLU A 179 4.61 -6.05 0.11
CA GLU A 179 5.14 -7.32 0.59
C GLU A 179 6.18 -7.87 -0.40
N TYR A 180 5.85 -7.89 -1.69
CA TYR A 180 6.73 -8.41 -2.73
C TYR A 180 7.95 -7.52 -2.99
N LYS A 181 7.80 -6.18 -3.01
CA LYS A 181 8.89 -5.26 -3.36
C LYS A 181 9.81 -4.90 -2.21
N LEU A 182 9.30 -4.79 -0.99
CA LEU A 182 10.11 -4.44 0.17
C LEU A 182 10.91 -5.65 0.68
N GLY A 183 10.35 -6.85 0.57
CA GLY A 183 10.86 -8.06 1.19
C GLY A 183 10.40 -8.17 2.65
N SER A 184 10.44 -9.40 3.18
CA SER A 184 9.80 -9.77 4.46
C SER A 184 10.20 -8.89 5.65
N GLU A 185 11.50 -8.62 5.83
CA GLU A 185 12.01 -7.87 6.97
C GLU A 185 11.51 -6.41 6.99
N LEU A 186 11.62 -5.73 5.86
CA LEU A 186 11.21 -4.33 5.77
C LEU A 186 9.69 -4.19 5.80
N HIS A 187 8.98 -5.11 5.12
CA HIS A 187 7.52 -5.17 5.18
C HIS A 187 7.03 -5.37 6.62
N LYS A 188 7.64 -6.29 7.38
CA LYS A 188 7.31 -6.52 8.79
C LYS A 188 7.50 -5.25 9.64
N LYS A 189 8.54 -4.47 9.39
CA LYS A 189 8.72 -3.18 10.10
C LYS A 189 7.65 -2.16 9.70
N LEU A 190 7.33 -2.07 8.42
CA LEU A 190 6.30 -1.15 7.92
C LEU A 190 4.92 -1.43 8.50
N ILE A 191 4.48 -2.70 8.56
CA ILE A 191 3.17 -3.05 9.14
C ILE A 191 3.09 -2.85 10.66
N ASN A 192 4.22 -2.57 11.34
CA ASN A 192 4.27 -2.18 12.75
C ASN A 192 4.51 -0.66 12.92
N TYR A 193 4.67 0.09 11.83
CA TYR A 193 4.90 1.52 11.87
C TYR A 193 3.55 2.26 11.96
N LYS A 194 3.29 2.92 13.10
CA LYS A 194 1.97 3.49 13.41
C LYS A 194 1.40 4.43 12.34
N PRO A 195 2.16 5.38 11.76
CA PRO A 195 1.63 6.24 10.70
C PRO A 195 1.13 5.44 9.50
N TYR A 196 1.83 4.37 9.10
CA TYR A 196 1.41 3.45 8.04
C TYR A 196 0.15 2.67 8.41
N VAL A 197 0.11 2.09 9.61
CA VAL A 197 -1.06 1.34 10.10
C VAL A 197 -2.29 2.25 10.13
N TYR A 198 -2.15 3.48 10.63
CA TYR A 198 -3.22 4.47 10.66
C TYR A 198 -3.74 4.80 9.25
N ALA A 199 -2.85 5.04 8.28
CA ALA A 199 -3.25 5.32 6.91
C ALA A 199 -3.98 4.13 6.27
N MET A 200 -3.50 2.91 6.52
CA MET A 200 -4.14 1.68 6.01
C MET A 200 -5.49 1.39 6.65
N GLU A 201 -5.66 1.67 7.95
CA GLU A 201 -6.96 1.58 8.62
C GLU A 201 -7.97 2.55 8.01
N LYS A 202 -7.57 3.81 7.77
CA LYS A 202 -8.43 4.78 7.08
C LYS A 202 -8.81 4.31 5.69
N LEU A 203 -7.85 3.77 4.93
CA LEU A 203 -8.12 3.26 3.59
C LEU A 203 -9.09 2.07 3.63
N ALA A 204 -8.93 1.13 4.56
CA ALA A 204 -9.84 0.02 4.75
C ALA A 204 -11.26 0.49 5.12
N ILE A 205 -11.39 1.47 6.02
CA ILE A 205 -12.70 2.02 6.44
C ILE A 205 -13.42 2.71 5.27
N VAL A 206 -12.67 3.39 4.40
CA VAL A 206 -13.26 4.08 3.24
C VAL A 206 -13.78 3.08 2.20
N ASN A 207 -13.08 1.96 2.02
CA ASN A 207 -13.38 0.98 0.97
C ASN A 207 -14.19 -0.22 1.47
N SER A 208 -14.57 -0.27 2.75
CA SER A 208 -15.28 -1.41 3.30
C SER A 208 -16.28 -1.00 4.38
N HIS A 209 -17.47 -1.59 4.33
CA HIS A 209 -18.53 -1.39 5.32
C HIS A 209 -18.08 -1.77 6.72
N LYS A 210 -17.22 -2.79 6.81
CA LYS A 210 -16.67 -3.27 8.07
C LYS A 210 -15.19 -3.61 7.94
N VAL A 211 -14.46 -3.23 8.99
CA VAL A 211 -13.04 -3.51 9.16
C VAL A 211 -12.80 -4.18 10.50
N PHE A 212 -12.11 -5.31 10.46
CA PHE A 212 -11.77 -6.14 11.60
C PHE A 212 -10.28 -6.15 11.90
N THR A 213 -9.93 -6.68 13.07
CA THR A 213 -8.55 -6.98 13.44
C THR A 213 -8.05 -8.18 12.65
N CYS A 214 -6.96 -8.00 11.91
CA CYS A 214 -6.31 -9.07 11.17
C CYS A 214 -5.59 -10.03 12.13
N ILE A 215 -5.83 -11.35 11.99
CA ILE A 215 -5.17 -12.36 12.84
C ILE A 215 -3.67 -12.51 12.59
N VAL A 216 -3.16 -12.06 11.43
CA VAL A 216 -1.74 -12.19 11.07
C VAL A 216 -0.93 -11.01 11.60
N CYS A 217 -1.40 -9.78 11.37
CA CYS A 217 -0.64 -8.58 11.76
C CYS A 217 -1.21 -7.85 12.99
N ASN A 218 -2.34 -8.29 13.53
CA ASN A 218 -3.02 -7.70 14.69
C ASN A 218 -3.44 -6.22 14.52
N ASN A 219 -3.48 -5.72 13.28
CA ASN A 219 -3.96 -4.38 12.97
C ASN A 219 -5.43 -4.43 12.55
N LYS A 220 -6.20 -3.40 12.89
CA LYS A 220 -7.61 -3.25 12.49
C LYS A 220 -7.74 -2.80 11.03
N THR A 221 -7.32 -3.66 10.12
CA THR A 221 -7.21 -3.36 8.68
C THR A 221 -7.68 -4.51 7.79
N LEU A 222 -8.37 -5.51 8.35
CA LEU A 222 -8.98 -6.60 7.59
C LEU A 222 -10.35 -6.19 7.06
N SER A 223 -10.48 -6.08 5.74
CA SER A 223 -11.75 -5.81 5.08
C SER A 223 -12.65 -7.04 5.05
N GLN A 224 -13.92 -6.85 5.38
CA GLN A 224 -14.95 -7.88 5.19
C GLN A 224 -15.46 -7.94 3.74
N ASP A 225 -15.44 -6.84 2.99
CA ASP A 225 -16.01 -6.79 1.65
C ASP A 225 -15.04 -7.28 0.57
N GLU A 226 -13.74 -7.07 0.79
CA GLU A 226 -12.70 -7.41 -0.18
C GLU A 226 -11.88 -8.65 0.24
N ASP A 227 -12.21 -9.23 1.39
CA ASP A 227 -11.59 -10.44 1.94
C ASP A 227 -10.06 -10.36 2.06
N TYR A 228 -9.50 -9.19 2.36
CA TYR A 228 -8.07 -9.05 2.63
C TYR A 228 -7.70 -7.96 3.63
N CYS A 229 -6.51 -8.11 4.21
CA CYS A 229 -5.91 -7.15 5.12
C CYS A 229 -5.10 -6.09 4.37
N TYR A 230 -5.52 -4.84 4.50
CA TYR A 230 -4.88 -3.67 3.90
C TYR A 230 -3.45 -3.43 4.38
N CYS A 231 -3.07 -3.92 5.56
CA CYS A 231 -1.69 -3.81 6.04
C CYS A 231 -0.79 -4.92 5.49
N CYS A 232 -1.16 -6.18 5.70
CA CYS A 232 -0.26 -7.32 5.54
C CYS A 232 -0.64 -8.29 4.41
N ASN A 233 -1.63 -7.94 3.60
CA ASN A 233 -2.08 -8.73 2.45
C ASN A 233 -2.65 -10.12 2.78
N PHE A 234 -2.96 -10.40 4.05
CA PHE A 234 -3.62 -11.66 4.43
C PHE A 234 -5.01 -11.74 3.81
N VAL A 235 -5.34 -12.87 3.18
CA VAL A 235 -6.61 -13.10 2.47
C VAL A 235 -7.49 -14.09 3.24
N THR A 236 -8.78 -13.78 3.40
CA THR A 236 -9.71 -14.59 4.22
C THR A 236 -10.51 -15.62 3.45
N HIS A 237 -10.40 -15.71 2.11
CA HIS A 237 -11.23 -16.57 1.27
C HIS A 237 -11.26 -18.07 1.67
N GLU A 238 -10.29 -18.55 2.44
CA GLU A 238 -10.24 -19.95 2.90
C GLU A 238 -10.91 -20.19 4.25
N PHE A 239 -11.27 -19.12 4.97
CA PHE A 239 -11.84 -19.21 6.32
C PHE A 239 -13.36 -19.06 6.30
N THR A 240 -14.04 -20.00 6.95
CA THR A 240 -15.45 -19.82 7.30
C THR A 240 -15.54 -18.89 8.50
N LEU A 241 -16.39 -17.87 8.41
CA LEU A 241 -16.70 -16.98 9.53
C LEU A 241 -18.10 -17.29 10.06
N ILE A 242 -18.33 -17.08 11.35
CA ILE A 242 -19.68 -17.09 11.94
C ILE A 242 -19.97 -15.76 12.65
N ASN A 243 -21.21 -15.59 13.10
CA ASN A 243 -21.59 -14.43 13.88
C ASN A 243 -21.02 -14.51 15.30
N CYS A 244 -20.71 -13.36 15.89
CA CYS A 244 -20.27 -13.28 17.28
C CYS A 244 -21.47 -13.10 18.20
N ASP A 245 -21.65 -14.00 19.16
CA ASP A 245 -22.74 -13.92 20.14
C ASP A 245 -22.54 -12.82 21.19
N TYR A 246 -21.30 -12.37 21.40
CA TYR A 246 -20.98 -11.34 22.40
C TYR A 246 -21.23 -9.92 21.89
N CYS A 247 -20.76 -9.60 20.68
CA CYS A 247 -20.92 -8.27 20.09
C CYS A 247 -21.99 -8.18 18.98
N ASN A 248 -22.65 -9.30 18.66
CA ASN A 248 -23.67 -9.43 17.61
C ASN A 248 -23.16 -9.12 16.19
N GLU A 249 -21.85 -9.03 16.00
CA GLU A 249 -21.26 -8.72 14.72
C GLU A 249 -21.30 -9.93 13.78
N LYS A 250 -21.81 -9.72 12.57
CA LYS A 250 -21.96 -10.78 11.58
C LYS A 250 -20.62 -11.15 10.95
N TRP A 251 -20.44 -12.45 10.66
CA TRP A 251 -19.26 -12.99 9.97
C TRP A 251 -17.96 -12.43 10.53
N SER A 252 -17.81 -12.48 11.86
CA SER A 252 -16.73 -11.83 12.59
C SER A 252 -15.92 -12.80 13.43
N VAL A 253 -16.39 -14.03 13.64
CA VAL A 253 -15.65 -15.05 14.39
C VAL A 253 -14.97 -15.99 13.41
N ILE A 254 -13.65 -16.03 13.46
CA ILE A 254 -12.82 -16.96 12.69
C ILE A 254 -12.54 -18.22 13.52
N TYR A 255 -12.49 -19.36 12.86
CA TYR A 255 -12.12 -20.65 13.47
C TYR A 255 -11.50 -21.56 12.40
N ASP A 256 -10.83 -22.63 12.83
CA ASP A 256 -10.21 -23.62 11.95
C ASP A 256 -11.26 -24.60 11.40
N ASN A 257 -11.99 -24.17 10.37
CA ASN A 257 -13.01 -24.96 9.68
C ASN A 257 -12.43 -26.22 8.99
N LEU A 258 -11.16 -26.20 8.57
CA LEU A 258 -10.52 -27.32 7.89
C LEU A 258 -10.23 -28.48 8.85
N ASN A 259 -9.89 -28.18 10.10
CA ASN A 259 -9.53 -29.18 11.10
C ASN A 259 -10.61 -29.45 12.17
N ILE A 260 -11.75 -28.73 12.15
CA ILE A 260 -12.80 -28.87 13.17
C ILE A 260 -13.29 -30.33 13.31
N LYS A 261 -13.50 -31.03 12.18
CA LYS A 261 -13.96 -32.43 12.16
C LYS A 261 -12.96 -33.42 12.74
N LEU A 262 -11.66 -33.08 12.72
CA LEU A 262 -10.59 -33.89 13.33
C LEU A 262 -10.53 -33.69 14.85
N SER A 263 -11.14 -32.62 15.35
CA SER A 263 -11.11 -32.18 16.75
C SER A 263 -12.47 -32.37 17.43
N ASN A 264 -13.13 -33.52 17.21
CA ASN A 264 -14.47 -33.83 17.72
C ASN A 264 -15.55 -32.80 17.33
N ASN A 265 -15.36 -32.12 16.20
CA ASN A 265 -16.19 -31.01 15.72
C ASN A 265 -16.16 -29.76 16.61
N GLU A 266 -15.10 -29.59 17.40
CA GLU A 266 -14.85 -28.41 18.23
C GLU A 266 -13.57 -27.71 17.78
N ALA A 267 -13.57 -26.39 17.73
CA ALA A 267 -12.40 -25.56 17.45
C ALA A 267 -12.44 -24.29 18.29
N LYS A 268 -11.28 -23.70 18.58
CA LYS A 268 -11.25 -22.36 19.15
C LYS A 268 -11.65 -21.34 18.09
N GLY A 269 -12.52 -20.42 18.47
CA GLY A 269 -12.90 -19.25 17.67
C GLY A 269 -12.40 -17.95 18.29
N LEU A 270 -12.17 -16.95 17.45
CA LEU A 270 -11.82 -15.59 17.87
C LEU A 270 -12.69 -14.58 17.12
N CYS A 271 -13.38 -13.70 17.83
CA CYS A 271 -14.06 -12.57 17.22
C CYS A 271 -13.07 -11.48 16.80
N LEU A 272 -12.94 -11.27 15.50
CA LEU A 272 -12.07 -10.26 14.89
C LEU A 272 -12.53 -8.82 15.14
N ASN A 273 -13.75 -8.62 15.65
CA ASN A 273 -14.31 -7.31 15.97
C ASN A 273 -14.11 -6.92 17.45
N CYS A 274 -14.50 -7.78 18.39
CA CYS A 274 -14.47 -7.48 19.83
C CYS A 274 -13.34 -8.17 20.60
N GLY A 275 -12.64 -9.15 20.00
CA GLY A 275 -11.54 -9.86 20.63
C GLY A 275 -11.93 -11.00 21.57
N GLU A 276 -13.23 -11.22 21.81
CA GLU A 276 -13.72 -12.35 22.59
C GLU A 276 -13.43 -13.68 21.88
N ASP A 277 -12.96 -14.67 22.64
CA ASP A 277 -12.75 -16.04 22.18
C ASP A 277 -13.87 -16.97 22.67
N GLY A 278 -13.89 -18.20 22.14
CA GLY A 278 -14.86 -19.20 22.54
C GLY A 278 -14.64 -20.53 21.84
N ILE A 279 -15.48 -21.52 22.14
CA ILE A 279 -15.45 -22.83 21.51
C ILE A 279 -16.52 -22.91 20.42
N ILE A 280 -16.09 -23.04 19.17
CA ILE A 280 -16.96 -23.24 18.01
C ILE A 280 -17.20 -24.73 17.84
N TYR A 281 -18.48 -25.09 17.78
CA TYR A 281 -18.93 -26.43 17.47
C TYR A 281 -19.57 -26.45 16.08
N GLU A 282 -19.21 -27.42 15.24
CA GLU A 282 -19.88 -27.70 13.97
C GLU A 282 -20.76 -28.94 14.11
N CYS A 283 -22.08 -28.81 13.95
CA CYS A 283 -22.96 -29.97 14.05
C CYS A 283 -22.68 -30.96 12.89
N PRO A 284 -22.36 -32.24 13.17
CA PRO A 284 -22.06 -33.24 12.13
C PRO A 284 -23.20 -33.51 11.15
N ASP A 285 -24.45 -33.29 11.59
CA ASP A 285 -25.64 -33.61 10.80
C ASP A 285 -25.98 -32.54 9.76
N CYS A 286 -25.97 -31.25 10.14
CA CYS A 286 -26.34 -30.15 9.25
C CYS A 286 -25.19 -29.19 8.87
N GLY A 287 -24.00 -29.36 9.45
CA GLY A 287 -22.82 -28.54 9.14
C GLY A 287 -22.90 -27.09 9.64
N LEU A 288 -23.92 -26.73 10.43
CA LEU A 288 -24.01 -25.41 11.04
C LEU A 288 -22.97 -25.29 12.17
N ALA A 289 -22.22 -24.19 12.14
CA ALA A 289 -21.21 -23.84 13.16
C ALA A 289 -21.69 -22.70 14.06
N TYR A 290 -21.47 -22.81 15.36
CA TYR A 290 -21.89 -21.84 16.37
C TYR A 290 -21.02 -21.93 17.64
N ASN A 291 -21.05 -20.89 18.48
CA ASN A 291 -20.34 -20.92 19.77
C ASN A 291 -21.13 -21.76 20.78
N ILE A 292 -20.54 -22.85 21.28
CA ILE A 292 -21.22 -23.77 22.22
C ILE A 292 -21.32 -23.20 23.63
N GLU A 293 -20.45 -22.25 24.00
CA GLU A 293 -20.41 -21.67 25.35
C GLU A 293 -21.59 -20.74 25.61
N THR A 294 -22.12 -20.13 24.55
CA THR A 294 -23.31 -19.28 24.56
C THR A 294 -24.58 -20.06 24.19
N ASN A 295 -24.44 -21.16 23.43
CA ASN A 295 -25.56 -21.98 22.94
C ASN A 295 -25.63 -23.38 23.58
N TYR A 296 -25.26 -23.50 24.87
CA TYR A 296 -25.15 -24.77 25.63
C TYR A 296 -26.37 -25.70 25.59
N ARG A 297 -27.56 -25.18 25.26
CA ARG A 297 -28.83 -25.92 25.29
C ARG A 297 -29.21 -26.57 23.96
N GLU A 298 -28.49 -26.29 22.88
CA GLU A 298 -28.86 -26.70 21.52
C GLU A 298 -27.68 -27.42 20.84
N LYS A 299 -27.41 -28.68 21.24
CA LYS A 299 -26.30 -29.44 20.63
C LYS A 299 -26.50 -29.84 19.17
N CYS A 300 -27.67 -29.59 18.59
CA CYS A 300 -27.84 -29.38 17.15
C CYS A 300 -29.13 -28.56 16.94
N ILE A 301 -28.99 -27.37 16.38
CA ILE A 301 -30.10 -26.50 15.94
C ILE A 301 -30.83 -27.11 14.72
N CYS A 302 -30.36 -28.26 14.20
CA CYS A 302 -30.88 -28.92 12.99
C CYS A 302 -32.33 -29.48 13.09
N LYS A 303 -33.10 -29.12 14.11
CA LYS A 303 -34.51 -29.49 14.25
C LYS A 303 -35.37 -28.28 14.58
N GLU A 304 -35.52 -27.40 13.60
CA GLU A 304 -36.78 -26.67 13.35
C GLU A 304 -37.16 -26.81 11.87
#